data_AF-A0A6V7XDP0-F1
#
_entry.id   AF-A0A6V7XDP0-F1
#
_cell.length_a   1.000
_cell.length_b   1.000
_cell.length_c   1.000
_cell.angle_alpha   90.00
_cell.angle_beta   90.00
_cell.angle_gamma   90.00
#
_symmetry.space_group_name_H-M   'P 1'
#
loop_
_entity.id
_entity.type
_entity.pdbx_description
1 polymer ?
#
loop_
_entity_poly.entity_id
_entity_poly.type
_entity_poly.pdbx_seq_one_letter_code
_entity_poly.pdbx_strand_id
1 'polypeptide(L)'
;MSIQNISSFCLITQLIIILFVFIFLLLNQCKTEAFTAAKKRGQSRKQSSTDFGVNNWKRGQQTEISEEDDNLLIINDDPNSRLNERIRSLTRPYRRPVKHSHDTIEVHVRCSLYQIVDLDQRNNLATLSAYFDVNWEDAFLNWNVSEFDGITTTFVPLRWVWRPEFYLYHSC
;
A
#
# COMPACT_ATOMS: atom_id res chain seq x y z
N MET A 1 -53.23 -9.80 6.76
CA MET A 1 -52.45 -10.92 7.35
C MET A 1 -51.19 -11.21 6.53
N SER A 2 -50.39 -10.18 6.14
CA SER A 2 -49.31 -10.37 5.15
C SER A 2 -48.01 -9.60 5.40
N ILE A 3 -47.94 -8.67 6.37
CA ILE A 3 -46.73 -7.83 6.56
C ILE A 3 -45.72 -8.49 7.51
N GLN A 4 -46.17 -9.23 8.53
CA GLN A 4 -45.26 -9.95 9.45
C GLN A 4 -44.52 -11.13 8.80
N ASN A 5 -45.09 -11.70 7.73
CA ASN A 5 -44.42 -12.76 6.97
C ASN A 5 -43.25 -12.19 6.15
N ILE A 6 -43.42 -11.02 5.51
CA ILE A 6 -42.38 -10.42 4.65
C ILE A 6 -41.15 -9.99 5.46
N SER A 7 -41.33 -9.41 6.65
CA SER A 7 -40.19 -9.06 7.53
C SER A 7 -39.46 -10.30 8.04
N SER A 8 -40.20 -11.36 8.37
CA SER A 8 -39.62 -12.63 8.82
C SER A 8 -38.88 -13.34 7.69
N PHE A 9 -39.43 -13.33 6.46
CA PHE A 9 -38.75 -13.85 5.28
C PHE A 9 -37.45 -13.08 4.98
N CYS A 10 -37.42 -11.76 5.18
CA CYS A 10 -36.21 -10.95 5.01
C CYS A 10 -35.11 -11.28 6.04
N LEU A 11 -35.49 -11.45 7.31
CA LEU A 11 -34.54 -11.83 8.36
C LEU A 11 -34.00 -13.26 8.14
N ILE A 12 -34.86 -14.18 7.69
CA ILE A 12 -34.46 -15.55 7.36
C ILE A 12 -33.50 -15.55 6.17
N THR A 13 -33.76 -14.78 5.11
CA THR A 13 -32.84 -14.70 3.97
C THR A 13 -31.52 -14.02 4.34
N GLN A 14 -31.54 -12.98 5.18
CA GLN A 14 -30.33 -12.35 5.70
C GLN A 14 -29.50 -13.33 6.56
N LEU A 15 -30.12 -14.11 7.44
CA LEU A 15 -29.44 -15.12 8.24
C LEU A 15 -28.86 -16.24 7.37
N ILE A 16 -29.54 -16.66 6.32
CA ILE A 16 -29.03 -17.65 5.36
C ILE A 16 -27.81 -17.11 4.61
N ILE A 17 -27.84 -15.84 4.17
CA ILE A 17 -26.69 -15.21 3.50
C ILE A 17 -25.50 -15.10 4.46
N ILE A 18 -25.73 -14.66 5.71
CA ILE A 18 -24.68 -14.57 6.73
C ILE A 18 -24.09 -15.96 7.03
N LEU A 19 -24.94 -16.99 7.18
CA LEU A 19 -24.49 -18.38 7.34
C LEU A 19 -23.69 -18.86 6.14
N PHE A 20 -24.12 -18.54 4.92
CA PHE A 20 -23.42 -18.95 3.70
C PHE A 20 -22.05 -18.27 3.58
N VAL A 21 -21.97 -16.97 3.90
CA VAL A 21 -20.70 -16.22 3.95
C VAL A 21 -19.80 -16.76 5.06
N PHE A 22 -20.34 -17.07 6.24
CA PHE A 22 -19.57 -17.62 7.36
C PHE A 22 -19.05 -19.04 7.06
N ILE A 23 -19.88 -19.91 6.48
CA ILE A 23 -19.47 -21.25 6.01
C ILE A 23 -18.41 -21.12 4.92
N PHE A 24 -18.58 -20.22 3.95
CA PHE A 24 -17.59 -19.98 2.90
C PHE A 24 -16.27 -19.46 3.49
N LEU A 25 -16.30 -18.57 4.47
CA LEU A 25 -15.10 -18.12 5.18
C LEU A 25 -14.43 -19.27 5.94
N LEU A 26 -15.18 -20.08 6.69
CA LEU A 26 -14.65 -21.25 7.40
C LEU A 26 -14.01 -22.28 6.46
N LEU A 27 -14.62 -22.53 5.30
CA LEU A 27 -14.09 -23.44 4.29
C LEU A 27 -12.82 -22.90 3.61
N ASN A 28 -12.67 -21.57 3.52
CA ASN A 28 -11.49 -20.94 2.95
C ASN A 28 -10.32 -20.80 3.95
N GLN A 29 -10.59 -20.67 5.26
CA GLN A 29 -9.55 -20.72 6.31
C GLN A 29 -8.86 -22.10 6.36
N CYS A 30 -9.56 -23.17 5.96
CA CYS A 30 -9.00 -24.54 5.95
C CYS A 30 -7.94 -24.78 4.84
N LYS A 31 -7.83 -23.90 3.84
CA LYS A 31 -6.81 -24.03 2.77
C LYS A 31 -5.52 -23.27 3.04
N THR A 32 -5.51 -22.29 3.95
CA THR A 32 -4.38 -21.36 4.09
C THR A 32 -3.33 -21.79 5.14
N GLU A 33 -3.65 -22.76 6.00
CA GLU A 33 -2.68 -23.29 6.98
C GLU A 33 -1.68 -24.29 6.38
N ALA A 34 -1.96 -24.87 5.22
CA ALA A 34 -1.04 -25.80 4.55
C ALA A 34 0.16 -25.10 3.87
N PHE A 35 0.11 -23.78 3.65
CA PHE A 35 1.18 -23.05 2.94
C PHE A 35 2.17 -22.34 3.87
N THR A 36 1.83 -22.10 5.13
CA THR A 36 2.67 -21.32 6.07
C THR A 36 3.56 -22.18 6.97
N ALA A 37 3.45 -23.51 6.93
CA ALA A 37 4.30 -24.43 7.71
C ALA A 37 5.70 -24.69 7.08
N ALA A 38 5.95 -24.28 5.82
CA ALA A 38 7.20 -24.58 5.12
C ALA A 38 8.31 -23.51 5.28
N LYS A 39 8.06 -22.35 5.91
CA LYS A 39 9.02 -21.22 5.96
C LYS A 39 9.54 -20.86 7.36
N LYS A 40 9.64 -21.84 8.27
CA LYS A 40 10.24 -21.65 9.61
C LYS A 40 11.28 -22.72 9.95
N ARG A 41 12.36 -22.79 9.17
CA ARG A 41 13.63 -23.39 9.62
C ARG A 41 14.80 -22.51 9.16
N GLY A 42 15.50 -21.94 10.14
CA GLY A 42 16.68 -21.07 9.99
C GLY A 42 16.31 -19.58 10.09
N GLN A 43 16.86 -18.75 10.98
CA GLN A 43 17.96 -18.93 11.92
C GLN A 43 17.93 -17.76 12.92
N SER A 44 18.24 -18.06 14.17
CA SER A 44 18.17 -17.15 15.31
C SER A 44 19.55 -16.55 15.64
N ARG A 45 19.53 -15.35 16.21
CA ARG A 45 20.41 -14.84 17.29
C ARG A 45 21.66 -14.03 16.90
N LYS A 46 21.66 -12.75 17.28
CA LYS A 46 22.44 -12.21 18.42
C LYS A 46 21.87 -10.87 18.89
N GLN A 47 21.61 -10.79 20.18
CA GLN A 47 21.21 -9.61 20.93
C GLN A 47 22.30 -9.46 22.00
N SER A 48 22.88 -8.27 22.13
CA SER A 48 23.66 -7.92 23.33
C SER A 48 23.38 -6.47 23.69
N SER A 49 23.02 -6.31 24.96
CA SER A 49 22.55 -5.13 25.67
C SER A 49 23.60 -4.02 25.73
N THR A 50 23.17 -2.77 25.69
CA THR A 50 23.45 -1.78 26.74
C THR A 50 22.51 -0.57 26.61
N ASP A 51 22.37 0.06 27.75
CA ASP A 51 21.26 0.83 28.28
C ASP A 51 21.29 2.33 27.93
N PHE A 52 20.14 2.98 28.18
CA PHE A 52 19.90 4.38 28.55
C PHE A 52 20.67 5.55 27.89
N GLY A 53 19.91 6.49 27.31
CA GLY A 53 20.38 7.87 27.15
C GLY A 53 19.46 8.76 26.30
N VAL A 54 18.42 9.35 26.91
CA VAL A 54 17.72 10.52 26.36
C VAL A 54 18.47 11.77 26.80
N ASN A 55 19.13 12.46 25.87
CA ASN A 55 19.73 13.80 26.04
C ASN A 55 20.49 14.17 24.75
N ASN A 56 20.48 15.37 24.17
CA ASN A 56 19.80 16.64 24.38
C ASN A 56 20.06 17.47 23.11
N TRP A 57 19.05 18.10 22.51
CA TRP A 57 19.26 19.05 21.42
C TRP A 57 19.88 20.33 21.97
N LYS A 58 21.22 20.43 21.94
CA LYS A 58 21.91 21.70 22.20
C LYS A 58 22.01 22.50 20.90
N ARG A 59 21.40 23.67 20.98
CA ARG A 59 21.42 24.76 20.02
C ARG A 59 22.79 25.46 20.05
N GLY A 60 23.42 25.56 18.88
CA GLY A 60 24.30 26.66 18.46
C GLY A 60 25.78 26.59 18.88
N GLN A 61 26.66 26.39 17.89
CA GLN A 61 27.87 27.20 17.74
C GLN A 61 28.42 27.08 16.31
N GLN A 62 28.58 28.25 15.69
CA GLN A 62 29.11 28.48 14.36
C GLN A 62 30.63 28.52 14.48
N THR A 63 31.34 27.70 13.71
CA THR A 63 32.80 27.77 13.62
C THR A 63 33.21 27.63 12.16
N GLU A 64 33.70 28.75 11.64
CA GLU A 64 34.74 28.94 10.62
C GLU A 64 34.59 28.23 9.28
N ILE A 65 34.37 29.08 8.26
CA ILE A 65 34.61 28.79 6.85
C ILE A 65 36.12 28.61 6.69
N SER A 66 36.56 27.36 6.68
CA SER A 66 37.87 26.97 6.14
C SER A 66 37.65 26.48 4.73
N GLU A 67 38.20 27.23 3.78
CA GLU A 67 38.27 26.95 2.35
C GLU A 67 38.97 25.59 2.12
N GLU A 68 38.18 24.52 2.05
CA GLU A 68 38.63 23.20 1.58
C GLU A 68 37.42 22.40 1.02
N ASP A 69 36.50 23.10 0.35
CA ASP A 69 35.31 22.53 -0.30
C ASP A 69 35.55 22.12 -1.78
N ASP A 70 36.81 21.96 -2.20
CA ASP A 70 37.14 21.43 -3.54
C ASP A 70 37.14 19.89 -3.60
N ASN A 71 36.77 19.22 -2.50
CA ASN A 71 36.54 17.77 -2.43
C ASN A 71 35.07 17.40 -2.15
N LEU A 72 34.12 18.32 -2.36
CA LEU A 72 32.67 18.08 -2.28
C LEU A 72 32.03 17.69 -3.62
N LEU A 73 32.83 17.25 -4.60
CA LEU A 73 32.35 16.69 -5.88
C LEU A 73 32.32 15.16 -5.93
N ILE A 74 32.54 14.47 -4.79
CA ILE A 74 32.36 13.01 -4.70
C ILE A 74 31.18 12.68 -3.78
N ILE A 75 30.02 13.27 -4.07
CA ILE A 75 28.74 12.75 -3.59
C ILE A 75 27.78 12.97 -4.77
N ASN A 76 27.02 11.94 -5.17
CA ASN A 76 25.92 11.95 -6.16
C ASN A 76 26.15 11.21 -7.49
N ASP A 77 26.93 10.13 -7.56
CA ASP A 77 26.67 9.09 -8.60
C ASP A 77 26.00 7.85 -8.00
N ASP A 78 25.04 8.06 -7.09
CA ASP A 78 24.12 6.99 -6.73
C ASP A 78 23.08 6.84 -7.87
N PRO A 79 22.99 5.65 -8.50
CA PRO A 79 22.07 5.43 -9.62
C PRO A 79 20.60 5.63 -9.21
N ASN A 80 20.23 5.37 -7.95
CA ASN A 80 18.87 5.58 -7.47
C ASN A 80 18.52 7.07 -7.40
N SER A 81 19.45 7.90 -6.93
CA SER A 81 19.27 9.35 -6.86
C SER A 81 19.08 9.96 -8.25
N ARG A 82 19.90 9.54 -9.22
CA ARG A 82 19.76 9.92 -10.64
C ARG A 82 18.42 9.48 -11.23
N LEU A 83 17.99 8.24 -10.98
CA LEU A 83 16.70 7.73 -11.44
C LEU A 83 15.53 8.52 -10.82
N ASN A 84 15.60 8.80 -9.52
CA ASN A 84 14.56 9.55 -8.82
C ASN A 84 14.42 10.98 -9.34
N GLU A 85 15.53 11.64 -9.65
CA GLU A 85 15.51 12.97 -10.28
C GLU A 85 14.91 12.90 -11.69
N ARG A 86 15.27 11.86 -12.47
CA ARG A 86 14.68 11.60 -13.78
C ARG A 86 13.16 11.42 -13.69
N ILE A 87 12.69 10.55 -12.80
CA ILE A 87 11.25 10.31 -12.56
C ILE A 87 10.54 11.61 -12.19
N ARG A 88 11.12 12.41 -11.29
CA ARG A 88 10.55 13.69 -10.85
C ARG A 88 10.38 14.68 -12.00
N SER A 89 11.29 14.69 -12.98
CA SER A 89 11.20 15.55 -14.15
C SER A 89 10.10 15.13 -15.16
N LEU A 90 9.85 13.83 -15.28
CA LEU A 90 8.88 13.25 -16.22
C LEU A 90 7.45 13.26 -15.67
N THR A 91 7.31 13.05 -14.38
CA THR A 91 6.01 12.86 -13.74
C THR A 91 5.14 14.12 -13.76
N ARG A 92 3.83 13.92 -13.94
CA ARG A 92 2.80 14.97 -13.90
C ARG A 92 1.60 14.46 -13.10
N PRO A 93 1.50 14.74 -11.79
CA PRO A 93 0.52 14.08 -10.90
C PRO A 93 -0.93 14.37 -11.26
N TYR A 94 -1.21 15.51 -11.90
CA TYR A 94 -2.56 15.93 -12.28
C TYR A 94 -2.96 15.54 -13.70
N ARG A 95 -2.11 14.83 -14.44
CA ARG A 95 -2.39 14.40 -15.81
C ARG A 95 -2.47 12.88 -15.86
N ARG A 96 -3.55 12.36 -16.44
CA ARG A 96 -3.72 10.94 -16.73
C ARG A 96 -2.57 10.45 -17.65
N PRO A 97 -1.83 9.38 -17.30
CA PRO A 97 -0.65 8.94 -18.03
C PRO A 97 -1.00 8.12 -19.30
N VAL A 98 -1.63 8.77 -20.27
CA VAL A 98 -1.96 8.20 -21.59
C VAL A 98 -1.22 8.93 -22.70
N LYS A 99 -0.81 8.20 -23.75
CA LYS A 99 -0.16 8.77 -24.94
C LYS A 99 -1.17 9.53 -25.80
N HIS A 100 -2.33 8.92 -26.07
CA HIS A 100 -3.42 9.56 -26.79
C HIS A 100 -4.62 9.76 -25.86
N SER A 101 -5.40 10.81 -26.10
CA SER A 101 -6.57 11.14 -25.28
C SER A 101 -7.66 10.05 -25.28
N HIS A 102 -7.73 9.26 -26.34
CA HIS A 102 -8.70 8.17 -26.49
C HIS A 102 -8.27 6.87 -25.83
N ASP A 103 -7.01 6.76 -25.40
CA ASP A 103 -6.51 5.54 -24.77
C ASP A 103 -7.10 5.38 -23.35
N THR A 104 -7.33 4.14 -22.96
CA THR A 104 -7.80 3.76 -21.62
C THR A 104 -6.63 3.34 -20.74
N ILE A 105 -6.75 3.55 -19.44
CA ILE A 105 -5.83 3.00 -18.44
C ILE A 105 -6.52 1.83 -17.77
N GLU A 106 -5.88 0.68 -17.78
CA GLU A 106 -6.31 -0.47 -17.00
C GLU A 106 -5.79 -0.34 -15.56
N VAL A 107 -6.71 -0.43 -14.61
CA VAL A 107 -6.42 -0.33 -13.18
C VAL A 107 -6.87 -1.62 -12.52
N HIS A 108 -5.90 -2.41 -12.07
CA HIS A 108 -6.17 -3.65 -11.35
C HIS A 108 -6.30 -3.36 -9.87
N VAL A 109 -7.46 -3.65 -9.31
CA VAL A 109 -7.74 -3.50 -7.87
C VAL A 109 -7.98 -4.88 -7.28
N ARG A 110 -7.23 -5.21 -6.22
CA ARG A 110 -7.49 -6.39 -5.38
C ARG A 110 -7.88 -5.91 -4.00
N CYS A 111 -8.95 -6.47 -3.47
CA CYS A 111 -9.41 -6.21 -2.10
C CYS A 111 -9.27 -7.50 -1.28
N SER A 112 -8.62 -7.40 -0.13
CA SER A 112 -8.49 -8.49 0.83
C SER A 112 -9.04 -8.05 2.18
N LEU A 113 -10.11 -8.72 2.64
CA LEU A 113 -10.65 -8.49 3.97
C LEU A 113 -9.65 -8.97 5.03
N TYR A 114 -9.26 -8.09 5.94
CA TYR A 114 -8.38 -8.42 7.06
C TYR A 114 -9.18 -8.93 8.26
N GLN A 115 -10.19 -8.17 8.69
CA GLN A 115 -11.07 -8.53 9.81
C GLN A 115 -12.42 -7.81 9.73
N ILE A 116 -13.42 -8.42 10.37
CA ILE A 116 -14.70 -7.78 10.71
C ILE A 116 -14.53 -7.21 12.11
N VAL A 117 -14.60 -5.89 12.23
CA VAL A 117 -14.40 -5.17 13.50
C VAL A 117 -15.68 -5.18 14.33
N ASP A 118 -16.81 -4.85 13.69
CA ASP A 118 -18.11 -4.82 14.35
C ASP A 118 -19.24 -5.03 13.33
N LEU A 119 -20.36 -5.56 13.81
CA LEU A 119 -21.56 -5.81 13.03
C LEU A 119 -22.80 -5.38 13.82
N ASP A 120 -23.36 -4.23 13.46
CA ASP A 120 -24.64 -3.77 13.98
C ASP A 120 -25.77 -4.24 13.08
N GLN A 121 -26.38 -5.36 13.47
CA GLN A 121 -27.48 -5.96 12.71
C GLN A 121 -28.78 -5.13 12.77
N ARG A 122 -28.98 -4.28 13.79
CA ARG A 122 -30.18 -3.42 13.87
C ARG A 122 -30.11 -2.31 12.85
N ASN A 123 -28.92 -1.77 12.64
CA ASN A 123 -28.67 -0.68 11.69
C ASN A 123 -28.10 -1.15 10.35
N ASN A 124 -27.92 -2.47 10.15
CA ASN A 124 -27.28 -3.09 8.99
C ASN A 124 -25.90 -2.47 8.66
N LEU A 125 -25.14 -2.10 9.70
CA LEU A 125 -23.84 -1.48 9.58
C LEU A 125 -22.75 -2.51 9.90
N ALA A 126 -21.74 -2.61 9.02
CA ALA A 126 -20.58 -3.46 9.24
C ALA A 126 -19.31 -2.62 9.18
N THR A 127 -18.51 -2.68 10.24
CA THR A 127 -17.18 -2.05 10.27
C THR A 127 -16.15 -3.09 9.87
N LEU A 128 -15.46 -2.87 8.75
CA LEU A 128 -14.51 -3.82 8.18
C LEU A 128 -13.13 -3.17 8.05
N SER A 129 -12.08 -3.94 8.33
CA SER A 129 -10.71 -3.59 7.97
C SER A 129 -10.33 -4.39 6.74
N ALA A 130 -9.96 -3.72 5.66
CA ALA A 130 -9.55 -4.36 4.41
C ALA A 130 -8.31 -3.69 3.81
N TYR A 131 -7.54 -4.46 3.05
CA TYR A 131 -6.41 -3.98 2.28
C TYR A 131 -6.78 -3.90 0.80
N PHE A 132 -6.38 -2.80 0.16
CA PHE A 132 -6.54 -2.59 -1.26
C PHE A 132 -5.16 -2.55 -1.92
N ASP A 133 -4.90 -3.49 -2.83
CA ASP A 133 -3.77 -3.42 -3.73
C ASP A 133 -4.25 -2.82 -5.05
N VAL A 134 -3.62 -1.72 -5.47
CA VAL A 134 -3.96 -1.05 -6.73
C VAL A 134 -2.72 -1.01 -7.61
N ASN A 135 -2.86 -1.53 -8.82
CA ASN A 135 -1.79 -1.60 -9.80
C ASN A 135 -2.27 -0.96 -11.11
N TRP A 136 -1.44 -0.08 -11.67
CA TRP A 136 -1.66 0.55 -12.97
C TRP A 136 -0.32 0.72 -13.68
N GLU A 137 -0.36 0.88 -15.00
CA GLU A 137 0.81 1.15 -15.84
C GLU A 137 0.83 2.63 -16.26
N ASP A 138 1.99 3.29 -16.12
CA ASP A 138 2.20 4.67 -16.55
C ASP A 138 3.04 4.68 -17.85
N ALA A 139 2.45 5.17 -18.95
CA ALA A 139 3.09 5.18 -20.25
C ALA A 139 4.33 6.08 -20.35
N PHE A 140 4.49 7.05 -19.45
CA PHE A 140 5.60 8.01 -19.44
C PHE A 140 6.71 7.61 -18.47
N LEU A 141 6.46 6.70 -17.54
CA LEU A 141 7.40 6.27 -16.53
C LEU A 141 8.20 5.03 -16.96
N ASN A 142 8.83 5.12 -18.12
CA ASN A 142 9.67 4.06 -18.68
C ASN A 142 11.13 4.51 -18.69
N TRP A 143 12.04 3.65 -18.23
CA TRP A 143 13.47 3.90 -18.26
C TRP A 143 14.25 2.65 -18.70
N ASN A 144 15.48 2.87 -19.17
CA ASN A 144 16.38 1.79 -19.53
C ASN A 144 17.17 1.32 -18.31
N VAL A 145 17.03 0.05 -17.97
CA VAL A 145 17.69 -0.57 -16.80
C VAL A 145 19.22 -0.46 -16.88
N SER A 146 19.79 -0.47 -18.09
CA SER A 146 21.24 -0.36 -18.32
C SER A 146 21.81 1.03 -17.99
N GLU A 147 20.98 2.09 -17.98
CA GLU A 147 21.42 3.47 -17.68
C GLU A 147 21.52 3.76 -16.18
N PHE A 148 20.84 2.94 -15.37
CA PHE A 148 20.70 3.10 -13.92
C PHE A 148 21.16 1.84 -13.17
N ASP A 149 22.28 1.25 -13.60
CA ASP A 149 22.96 0.15 -12.89
C ASP A 149 22.06 -1.05 -12.54
N GLY A 150 21.16 -1.46 -13.44
CA GLY A 150 20.33 -2.64 -13.20
C GLY A 150 19.05 -2.40 -12.40
N ILE A 151 18.71 -1.14 -12.08
CA ILE A 151 17.50 -0.84 -11.29
C ILE A 151 16.22 -1.13 -12.09
N THR A 152 15.48 -2.14 -11.63
CA THR A 152 14.18 -2.55 -12.20
C THR A 152 12.98 -2.04 -11.39
N THR A 153 13.17 -1.79 -10.08
CA THR A 153 12.11 -1.33 -9.18
C THR A 153 12.64 -0.25 -8.26
N THR A 154 11.83 0.77 -8.00
CA THR A 154 12.18 1.87 -7.10
C THR A 154 10.92 2.36 -6.38
N PHE A 155 11.11 2.95 -5.19
CA PHE A 155 10.02 3.52 -4.41
C PHE A 155 9.99 5.03 -4.60
N VAL A 156 8.83 5.55 -5.03
CA VAL A 156 8.64 6.97 -5.27
C VAL A 156 7.52 7.53 -4.39
N PRO A 157 7.64 8.77 -3.90
CA PRO A 157 6.56 9.43 -3.19
C PRO A 157 5.30 9.55 -4.05
N LEU A 158 4.14 9.16 -3.48
CA LEU A 158 2.83 9.19 -4.15
C LEU A 158 2.42 10.56 -4.69
N ARG A 159 2.95 11.65 -4.12
CA ARG A 159 2.69 13.03 -4.56
C ARG A 159 3.25 13.38 -5.94
N TRP A 160 4.19 12.58 -6.46
CA TRP A 160 4.80 12.85 -7.76
C TRP A 160 4.04 12.20 -8.90
N VAL A 161 3.50 11.01 -8.66
CA VAL A 161 2.88 10.17 -9.69
C VAL A 161 1.37 10.40 -9.74
N TRP A 162 0.79 10.32 -10.93
CA TRP A 162 -0.65 10.28 -11.07
C TRP A 162 -1.20 9.00 -10.42
N ARG A 163 -2.31 9.11 -9.70
CA ARG A 163 -3.01 7.96 -9.12
C ARG A 163 -4.50 8.05 -9.43
N PRO A 164 -5.17 6.93 -9.68
CA PRO A 164 -6.62 6.91 -9.74
C PRO A 164 -7.21 7.25 -8.37
N GLU A 165 -8.32 8.00 -8.37
CA GLU A 165 -9.12 8.23 -7.18
C GLU A 165 -10.22 7.19 -7.09
N PHE A 166 -10.43 6.63 -5.90
CA PHE A 166 -11.50 5.66 -5.64
C PHE A 166 -12.42 6.20 -4.56
N TYR A 167 -13.71 5.95 -4.74
CA TYR A 167 -14.75 6.31 -3.79
C TYR A 167 -15.55 5.05 -3.44
N LEU A 168 -15.71 4.80 -2.15
CA LEU A 168 -16.60 3.76 -1.67
C LEU A 168 -17.99 4.36 -1.45
N TYR A 169 -18.90 4.14 -2.40
CA TYR A 169 -20.26 4.71 -2.36
C TYR A 169 -21.06 4.29 -1.13
N HIS A 170 -20.78 3.11 -0.60
CA HIS A 170 -21.46 2.54 0.57
C HIS A 170 -20.56 2.61 1.81
N SER A 171 -19.87 3.74 1.99
CA SER A 171 -19.22 4.08 3.25
C SER A 171 -20.24 4.84 4.11
N CYS A 172 -20.69 4.20 5.19
CA CYS A 172 -21.65 4.74 6.14
C CYS A 172 -21.03 4.67 7.53
#